data_AF-A0A2Z3GQC4-F1
#
_entry.id   AF-A0A2Z3GQC4-F1
#
_cell.length_a   1.000
_cell.length_b   1.000
_cell.length_c   1.000
_cell.angle_alpha   90.00
_cell.angle_beta   90.00
_cell.angle_gamma   90.00
#
_symmetry.space_group_name_H-M   'P 1'
#
loop_
_entity.id
_entity.type
_entity.pdbx_description
1 polymer ?
#
loop_
_entity_poly.entity_id
_entity_poly.type
_entity_poly.pdbx_seq_one_letter_code
_entity_poly.pdbx_strand_id
1 'polypeptide(L)'
;MFVHPHCPCSRATLAELTQVTGAAPDLAVQMLFVVPYGVDSGWARGELWDQAARVPGARVALDLDGVQARLFGAETSGHATLTAPNGAVVFSGGLTPSRGRAGEGLARRAVLSWVRGGTGASTAPVFGCELLTPGA
;
A
#
# COMPACT_ATOMS: atom_id res chain seq x y z
N MET A 1 -1.38 -0.21 -3.79
CA MET A 1 -1.35 -0.39 -2.32
C MET A 1 -2.76 -0.18 -1.78
N PHE A 2 -3.18 -1.01 -0.84
CA PHE A 2 -4.51 -0.99 -0.24
C PHE A 2 -4.45 -0.49 1.20
N VAL A 3 -5.33 0.43 1.56
CA VAL A 3 -5.23 1.19 2.81
C VAL A 3 -6.61 1.26 3.48
N HIS A 4 -6.65 0.88 4.76
CA HIS A 4 -7.76 1.23 5.62
C HIS A 4 -7.59 2.69 6.08
N PRO A 5 -8.57 3.58 5.87
CA PRO A 5 -8.39 5.02 6.05
C PRO A 5 -7.96 5.48 7.45
N HIS A 6 -8.37 4.74 8.49
CA HIS A 6 -8.07 5.08 9.89
C HIS A 6 -6.99 4.20 10.52
N CYS A 7 -6.25 3.40 9.73
CA CYS A 7 -5.22 2.54 10.29
C CYS A 7 -3.98 3.37 10.68
N PRO A 8 -3.63 3.49 11.99
CA PRO A 8 -2.48 4.28 12.41
C PRO A 8 -1.15 3.67 11.92
N CYS A 9 -1.09 2.35 11.75
CA CYS A 9 0.10 1.65 11.27
C CYS A 9 0.47 2.00 9.82
N SER A 10 -0.52 2.41 9.01
CA SER A 10 -0.30 2.76 7.61
C SER A 10 0.58 3.99 7.41
N ARG A 11 0.73 4.86 8.42
CA ARG A 11 1.68 5.99 8.37
C ARG A 11 3.11 5.53 8.10
N ALA A 12 3.54 4.46 8.77
CA ALA A 12 4.86 3.88 8.55
C ALA A 12 4.99 3.29 7.14
N THR A 13 3.90 2.71 6.61
CA THR A 13 3.87 2.19 5.25
C THR A 13 3.97 3.32 4.21
N LEU A 14 3.29 4.44 4.41
CA LEU A 14 3.41 5.63 3.55
C LEU A 14 4.82 6.21 3.60
N ALA A 15 5.47 6.23 4.76
CA ALA A 15 6.85 6.67 4.88
C ALA A 15 7.80 5.82 4.03
N GLU A 16 7.66 4.48 4.07
CA GLU A 16 8.44 3.58 3.21
C GLU A 16 8.12 3.77 1.72
N LEU A 17 6.85 3.97 1.37
CA LEU A 17 6.44 4.23 -0.02
C LEU A 17 7.05 5.54 -0.57
N THR A 18 7.15 6.58 0.25
CA THR A 18 7.84 7.83 -0.12
C THR A 18 9.32 7.59 -0.38
N GLN A 19 9.99 6.71 0.37
CA GLN A 19 11.39 6.34 0.08
C GLN A 19 11.52 5.58 -1.24
N VAL A 20 10.58 4.65 -1.52
CA VAL A 20 10.56 3.90 -2.78
C VAL A 20 10.37 4.84 -3.98
N THR A 21 9.35 5.70 -3.93
CA THR A 21 9.05 6.65 -5.02
C THR A 21 10.15 7.69 -5.20
N GLY A 22 10.81 8.13 -4.12
CA GLY A 22 11.99 8.99 -4.21
C GLY A 22 13.19 8.34 -4.91
N ALA A 23 13.37 7.03 -4.73
CA ALA A 23 14.44 6.25 -5.37
C ALA A 23 14.06 5.70 -6.76
N ALA A 24 12.79 5.79 -7.15
CA ALA A 24 12.24 5.32 -8.41
C ALA A 24 11.12 6.28 -8.89
N PRO A 25 11.48 7.46 -9.43
CA PRO A 25 10.51 8.51 -9.77
C PRO A 25 9.54 8.12 -10.89
N ASP A 26 9.93 7.19 -11.76
CA ASP A 26 9.09 6.70 -12.86
C ASP A 26 8.14 5.58 -12.43
N LEU A 27 8.21 5.13 -11.16
CA LEU A 27 7.32 4.09 -10.64
C LEU A 27 5.90 4.66 -10.54
N ALA A 28 4.98 4.11 -11.34
CA ALA A 28 3.57 4.39 -11.19
C ALA A 28 3.04 3.82 -9.87
N VAL A 29 2.50 4.70 -9.01
CA VAL A 29 1.95 4.31 -7.71
C VAL A 29 0.47 4.62 -7.64
N GLN A 30 -0.32 3.61 -7.26
CA GLN A 30 -1.74 3.75 -6.94
C GLN A 30 -2.00 3.33 -5.50
N MET A 31 -2.69 4.18 -4.76
CA MET A 31 -3.17 3.93 -3.41
C MET A 31 -4.69 3.91 -3.42
N LEU A 32 -5.24 2.82 -2.90
CA LEU A 32 -6.66 2.54 -2.86
C LEU A 32 -7.11 2.50 -1.41
N PHE A 33 -7.89 3.51 -1.02
CA PHE A 33 -8.49 3.59 0.30
C PHE A 33 -9.80 2.81 0.30
N VAL A 34 -9.83 1.72 1.06
CA VAL A 34 -10.95 0.79 1.07
C VAL A 34 -12.09 1.39 1.88
N VAL A 35 -13.28 1.41 1.27
CA VAL A 35 -14.53 1.82 1.91
C VAL A 35 -15.44 0.59 1.97
N PRO A 36 -15.72 0.02 3.16
CA PRO A 36 -16.63 -1.11 3.29
C PRO A 36 -18.05 -0.77 2.82
N TYR A 37 -18.80 -1.81 2.46
CA TYR A 37 -20.19 -1.68 2.04
C TYR A 37 -21.05 -0.99 3.10
N GLY A 38 -21.86 -0.03 2.68
CA GLY A 38 -22.74 0.74 3.55
C GLY A 38 -22.05 1.86 4.36
N VAL A 39 -20.75 2.07 4.18
CA VAL A 39 -20.01 3.20 4.79
C VAL A 39 -19.99 4.39 3.82
N ASP A 40 -20.22 5.59 4.34
CA ASP A 40 -20.16 6.82 3.54
C ASP A 40 -18.75 7.03 2.96
N SER A 41 -18.65 7.41 1.68
CA SER A 41 -17.35 7.59 1.02
C SER A 41 -16.50 8.72 1.60
N GLY A 42 -17.12 9.72 2.24
CA GLY A 42 -16.44 10.80 2.94
C GLY A 42 -15.68 10.33 4.18
N TRP A 43 -16.06 9.19 4.76
CA TRP A 43 -15.37 8.55 5.89
C TRP A 43 -13.89 8.31 5.63
N ALA A 44 -13.54 7.95 4.39
CA ALA A 44 -12.15 7.66 4.03
C ALA A 44 -11.25 8.90 3.96
N ARG A 45 -11.83 10.10 3.95
CA ARG A 45 -11.06 11.35 3.90
C ARG A 45 -10.60 11.73 5.31
N GLY A 46 -9.32 12.05 5.43
CA GLY A 46 -8.71 12.43 6.71
C GLY A 46 -7.19 12.52 6.61
N GLU A 47 -6.52 12.56 7.75
CA GLU A 47 -5.07 12.79 7.82
C GLU A 47 -4.26 11.81 6.96
N LEU A 48 -4.62 10.51 6.98
CA LEU A 48 -3.89 9.49 6.22
C LEU A 48 -4.10 9.66 4.71
N TRP A 49 -5.31 10.02 4.28
CA TRP A 49 -5.60 10.37 2.88
C TRP A 49 -4.76 11.56 2.42
N ASP A 50 -4.71 12.62 3.23
CA ASP A 50 -3.94 13.82 2.91
C ASP A 50 -2.42 13.53 2.86
N GLN A 51 -1.92 12.66 3.73
CA GLN A 51 -0.54 12.19 3.68
C GLN A 51 -0.26 11.39 2.41
N ALA A 52 -1.16 10.47 2.05
CA ALA A 52 -1.05 9.68 0.83
C ALA A 52 -1.02 10.57 -0.42
N ALA A 53 -1.87 11.60 -0.47
CA ALA A 53 -1.92 12.55 -1.58
C ALA A 53 -0.63 13.38 -1.75
N ARG A 54 0.23 13.45 -0.72
CA ARG A 54 1.54 14.13 -0.78
C ARG A 54 2.68 13.22 -1.23
N VAL A 55 2.44 11.91 -1.40
CA VAL A 55 3.47 10.99 -1.90
C VAL A 55 3.77 11.31 -3.37
N PRO A 56 5.04 11.59 -3.74
CA PRO A 56 5.39 11.92 -5.12
C PRO A 56 4.97 10.83 -6.12
N GLY A 57 4.35 11.24 -7.22
CA GLY A 57 3.94 10.34 -8.31
C GLY A 57 2.75 9.43 -7.99
N ALA A 58 2.20 9.50 -6.78
CA ALA A 58 1.13 8.61 -6.35
C ALA A 58 -0.26 9.15 -6.71
N ARG A 59 -1.14 8.25 -7.17
CA ARG A 59 -2.57 8.51 -7.36
C ARG A 59 -3.35 7.88 -6.21
N VAL A 60 -4.20 8.68 -5.57
CA VAL A 60 -5.07 8.23 -4.47
C VAL A 60 -6.50 8.13 -4.98
N ALA A 61 -7.16 7.00 -4.72
CA ALA A 61 -8.56 6.78 -5.06
C ALA A 61 -9.25 5.92 -3.99
N LEU A 62 -10.58 5.87 -4.05
CA LEU A 62 -11.38 4.98 -3.22
C LEU A 62 -11.51 3.61 -3.87
N ASP A 63 -11.53 2.57 -3.05
CA ASP A 63 -11.94 1.21 -3.43
C ASP A 63 -13.26 0.91 -2.71
N LEU A 64 -14.36 1.29 -3.37
CA LEU A 64 -15.71 1.09 -2.85
C LEU A 64 -16.01 -0.41 -2.77
N ASP A 65 -16.57 -0.83 -1.64
CA ASP A 65 -16.87 -2.21 -1.28
C ASP A 65 -15.64 -3.14 -1.26
N GLY A 66 -14.43 -2.60 -1.39
CA GLY A 66 -13.18 -3.34 -1.41
C GLY A 66 -13.00 -4.28 -2.61
N VAL A 67 -13.58 -3.92 -3.77
CA VAL A 67 -13.53 -4.75 -4.98
C VAL A 67 -12.09 -5.02 -5.42
N GLN A 68 -11.25 -3.99 -5.45
CA GLN A 68 -9.85 -4.13 -5.85
C GLN A 68 -9.04 -4.86 -4.78
N ALA A 69 -9.27 -4.56 -3.49
CA ALA A 69 -8.61 -5.26 -2.39
C ALA A 69 -8.83 -6.77 -2.48
N ARG A 70 -10.09 -7.21 -2.70
CA ARG A 70 -10.42 -8.63 -2.91
C ARG A 70 -9.74 -9.23 -4.13
N LEU A 71 -9.74 -8.52 -5.26
CA LEU A 71 -9.11 -8.99 -6.51
C LEU A 71 -7.61 -9.27 -6.33
N PHE A 72 -6.92 -8.46 -5.55
CA PHE A 72 -5.49 -8.60 -5.29
C PHE A 72 -5.18 -9.44 -4.03
N GLY A 73 -6.19 -10.00 -3.37
CA GLY A 73 -6.02 -10.78 -2.13
C GLY A 73 -5.48 -9.95 -0.96
N ALA A 74 -5.74 -8.64 -0.95
CA ALA A 74 -5.33 -7.76 0.12
C ALA A 74 -6.37 -7.79 1.25
N GLU A 75 -5.94 -8.29 2.41
CA GLU A 75 -6.79 -8.38 3.61
C GLU A 75 -6.40 -7.37 4.70
N THR A 76 -5.13 -6.93 4.68
CA THR A 76 -4.54 -6.07 5.72
C THR A 76 -4.14 -4.71 5.17
N SER A 77 -4.41 -3.65 5.93
CA SER A 77 -4.01 -2.29 5.59
C SER A 77 -2.50 -2.16 5.45
N GLY A 78 -2.06 -1.51 4.37
CA GLY A 78 -0.65 -1.39 4.00
C GLY A 78 -0.14 -2.48 3.05
N HIS A 79 -1.02 -3.38 2.58
CA HIS A 79 -0.69 -4.36 1.56
C HIS A 79 -0.31 -3.67 0.24
N ALA A 80 0.88 -3.96 -0.27
CA ALA A 80 1.39 -3.44 -1.52
C ALA A 80 1.64 -4.58 -2.52
N THR A 81 1.29 -4.32 -3.77
CA THR A 81 1.60 -5.19 -4.90
C THR A 81 2.47 -4.42 -5.88
N LEU A 82 3.44 -5.12 -6.50
CA LEU A 82 4.22 -4.61 -7.63
C LEU A 82 3.90 -5.46 -8.85
N THR A 83 3.46 -4.80 -9.92
CA THR A 83 3.12 -5.45 -11.18
C THR A 83 4.18 -5.12 -12.23
N ALA A 84 4.74 -6.14 -12.86
CA ALA A 84 5.69 -6.01 -13.95
C ALA A 84 4.98 -5.55 -15.25
N PRO A 85 5.72 -5.03 -16.26
CA PRO A 85 5.12 -4.55 -17.51
C PRO A 85 4.30 -5.60 -18.29
N ASN A 86 4.58 -6.89 -18.08
CA ASN A 86 3.81 -7.99 -18.66
C ASN A 86 2.52 -8.34 -17.88
N GLY A 87 2.16 -7.55 -16.85
CA GLY A 87 0.99 -7.76 -16.00
C GLY A 87 1.18 -8.73 -14.83
N ALA A 88 2.34 -9.38 -14.70
CA ALA A 88 2.59 -10.31 -13.60
C ALA A 88 2.84 -9.57 -12.27
N VAL A 89 2.25 -10.06 -11.18
CA VAL A 89 2.57 -9.57 -9.83
C VAL A 89 3.91 -10.18 -9.38
N VAL A 90 4.94 -9.36 -9.21
CA VAL A 90 6.30 -9.79 -8.83
C VAL A 90 6.60 -9.57 -7.35
N PHE A 91 5.78 -8.76 -6.67
CA PHE A 91 5.81 -8.60 -5.21
C PHE A 91 4.39 -8.44 -4.67
N SER A 92 4.09 -9.08 -3.53
CA SER A 92 2.83 -8.93 -2.79
C SER A 92 3.11 -9.04 -1.28
N GLY A 93 2.96 -7.94 -0.54
CA GLY A 93 3.25 -7.91 0.89
C GLY A 93 3.30 -6.52 1.49
N GLY A 94 3.74 -6.42 2.75
CA GLY A 94 3.92 -5.15 3.45
C GLY A 94 5.27 -4.52 3.14
N LEU A 95 5.36 -3.19 3.21
CA LEU A 95 6.63 -2.47 3.01
C LEU A 95 7.47 -2.30 4.28
N THR A 96 6.84 -2.36 5.45
CA THR A 96 7.48 -2.12 6.75
C THR A 96 8.12 -3.39 7.31
N PRO A 97 9.27 -3.32 8.01
CA PRO A 97 9.89 -4.48 8.66
C PRO A 97 9.07 -5.00 9.85
N SER A 98 8.29 -4.15 10.51
CA SER A 98 7.41 -4.52 11.61
C SER A 98 6.23 -3.54 11.77
N ARG A 99 5.25 -3.90 12.62
CA ARG A 99 4.06 -3.09 12.89
C ARG A 99 4.42 -1.65 13.28
N GLY A 100 3.92 -0.69 12.51
CA GLY A 100 4.03 0.75 12.81
C GLY A 100 5.46 1.31 12.76
N ARG A 101 6.43 0.56 12.23
CA ARG A 101 7.84 0.97 12.20
C ARG A 101 8.31 1.18 10.76
N ALA A 102 8.65 2.43 10.44
CA ALA A 102 9.41 2.74 9.24
C ALA A 102 10.89 2.40 9.45
N GLY A 103 11.62 2.18 8.37
CA GLY A 103 13.01 1.75 8.35
C GLY A 103 13.25 0.73 7.25
N GLU A 104 14.50 0.66 6.79
CA GLU A 104 14.85 -0.25 5.70
C GLU A 104 14.52 -1.71 6.02
N GLY A 105 13.57 -2.26 5.29
CA GLY A 105 13.19 -3.66 5.37
C GLY A 105 13.62 -4.46 4.14
N LEU A 106 13.46 -5.78 4.27
CA LEU A 106 13.54 -6.73 3.14
C LEU A 106 12.65 -6.28 1.97
N ALA A 107 11.43 -5.85 2.27
CA ALA A 107 10.43 -5.45 1.27
C ALA A 107 10.87 -4.24 0.44
N ARG A 108 11.35 -3.15 1.08
CA ARG A 108 11.85 -1.97 0.34
C ARG A 108 12.99 -2.34 -0.61
N ARG A 109 13.97 -3.12 -0.14
CA ARG A 109 15.06 -3.61 -1.00
C ARG A 109 14.56 -4.46 -2.15
N ALA A 110 13.62 -5.38 -1.89
CA ALA A 110 13.06 -6.24 -2.91
C ALA A 110 12.31 -5.44 -4.00
N VAL A 111 11.44 -4.51 -3.61
CA VAL A 111 10.69 -3.65 -4.53
C VAL A 111 11.65 -2.83 -5.39
N LEU A 112 12.66 -2.18 -4.79
CA LEU A 112 13.64 -1.41 -5.56
C LEU A 112 14.50 -2.28 -6.49
N SER A 113 14.81 -3.52 -6.10
CA SER A 113 15.50 -4.48 -6.96
C SER A 113 14.66 -4.81 -8.21
N TRP A 114 13.39 -5.15 -8.01
CA TRP A 114 12.45 -5.42 -9.10
C TRP A 114 12.28 -4.23 -10.05
N VAL A 115 12.13 -3.02 -9.51
CA VAL A 115 11.99 -1.79 -10.31
C VAL A 115 13.23 -1.51 -11.17
N ARG A 116 14.42 -1.93 -10.71
CA ARG A 116 15.69 -1.79 -11.45
C ARG A 116 15.96 -2.94 -12.43
N GLY A 117 14.98 -3.81 -12.67
CA GLY A 117 15.12 -4.98 -13.55
C GLY A 117 15.85 -6.16 -12.92
N GLY A 118 16.13 -6.10 -11.61
CA GLY A 118 16.65 -7.22 -10.84
C GLY A 118 15.52 -8.14 -10.34
N THR A 119 15.87 -8.98 -9.37
CA THR A 119 14.94 -9.85 -8.66
C THR A 119 15.07 -9.66 -7.15
N GLY A 120 14.06 -10.07 -6.40
CA GLY A 120 14.05 -9.96 -4.95
C GLY A 120 12.99 -10.87 -4.34
N ALA A 121 12.79 -10.75 -3.03
CA ALA A 121 11.67 -11.42 -2.37
C ALA A 121 10.36 -11.04 -3.07
N SER A 122 9.49 -12.03 -3.29
CA SER A 122 8.17 -11.83 -3.89
C SER A 122 7.08 -11.59 -2.85
N THR A 123 7.36 -11.86 -1.57
CA THR A 123 6.41 -11.66 -0.48
C THR A 123 7.08 -11.06 0.75
N ALA A 124 6.27 -10.40 1.58
CA ALA A 124 6.67 -9.91 2.90
C ALA A 124 5.44 -9.84 3.82
N PRO A 125 5.61 -10.02 5.15
CA PRO A 125 4.51 -9.84 6.10
C PRO A 125 3.86 -8.47 6.00
N VAL A 126 2.53 -8.42 6.17
CA VAL A 126 1.76 -7.17 6.23
C VAL A 126 1.33 -6.95 7.68
N PHE A 127 1.49 -5.73 8.19
CA PHE A 127 1.10 -5.37 9.55
C PHE A 127 0.15 -4.19 9.55
N GLY A 128 -1.09 -4.41 9.94
CA GLY A 128 -2.12 -3.37 9.94
C GLY A 128 -3.41 -3.82 10.60
N CYS A 129 -4.45 -3.05 10.32
CA CYS A 129 -5.86 -3.38 10.58
C CYS A 129 -6.43 -4.15 9.38
N GLU A 130 -7.52 -4.86 9.57
CA GLU A 130 -8.28 -5.48 8.47
C GLU A 130 -8.84 -4.40 7.53
N LEU A 131 -8.91 -4.71 6.23
CA LEU A 131 -9.38 -3.75 5.21
C LEU A 131 -10.91 -3.68 5.09
N LEU A 132 -11.60 -4.82 5.23
CA LEU A 132 -13.01 -4.97 4.86
C LEU A 132 -13.97 -4.92 6.06
N THR A 133 -13.44 -4.86 7.28
CA THR A 133 -14.23 -4.92 8.50
C THR A 133 -14.57 -3.49 8.93
N PRO A 134 -15.86 -3.12 9.06
CA PRO A 134 -16.23 -1.81 9.58
C PRO A 134 -15.85 -1.73 11.07
N GLY A 135 -14.67 -1.17 11.34
CA GLY A 135 -14.21 -0.82 12.68
C GLY A 135 -13.31 -1.86 13.36
N ALA A 136 -12.15 -1.37 13.79
CA ALA A 136 -11.74 -1.46 15.19
C ALA A 136 -11.56 -0.02 15.69
#